data_AF-A0A452XXY8-F1
#
_entry.id   AF-A0A452XXY8-F1
#
_cell.length_a   1.000
_cell.length_b   1.000
_cell.length_c   1.000
_cell.angle_alpha   90.00
_cell.angle_beta   90.00
_cell.angle_gamma   90.00
#
_symmetry.space_group_name_H-M   'P 1'
#
loop_
_entity.id
_entity.type
_entity.pdbx_description
1 polymer ?
#
loop_
_entity_poly.entity_id
_entity_poly.type
_entity_poly.pdbx_seq_one_letter_code
_entity_poly.pdbx_strand_id
1 'polypeptide(L)'
;DRAGAVSIREFVTLDELHAAVRLRVRTFYEYARDTVGAEDHRKGLAEREYEALQNRISGNMINFRRVSCINGTVPLLPSLMSAEELCSTCKFIEDGEERIVVGSLDLNQCLWLPDELTGKRPGVTESSHTRAYLSNVCVAKELQRCGLGYALVDKSKKLARQWGEFISFSFLNVFFAYLADFRPILTWYLVVRLPAT
;
A
#
# COMPACT_ATOMS: atom_id res chain seq x y z
N ASP A 1 -6.38 10.32 -24.50
CA ASP A 1 -6.93 10.30 -23.14
C ASP A 1 -7.96 9.23 -22.95
N ARG A 2 -7.65 8.23 -22.12
CA ARG A 2 -8.56 7.40 -21.30
C ARG A 2 -7.82 6.10 -20.94
N ALA A 3 -6.77 6.25 -20.12
CA ALA A 3 -6.58 5.25 -19.08
C ALA A 3 -7.91 5.23 -18.31
N GLY A 4 -8.56 4.08 -18.19
CA GLY A 4 -9.78 3.95 -17.40
C GLY A 4 -9.57 4.61 -16.04
N ALA A 5 -10.53 5.42 -15.58
CA ALA A 5 -10.38 6.19 -14.35
C ALA A 5 -9.98 5.25 -13.19
N VAL A 6 -8.84 5.51 -12.57
CA VAL A 6 -8.34 4.69 -11.46
C VAL A 6 -9.34 4.79 -10.30
N SER A 7 -9.88 3.66 -9.86
CA SER A 7 -10.73 3.59 -8.68
C SER A 7 -9.86 3.43 -7.44
N ILE A 8 -10.02 4.33 -6.46
CA ILE A 8 -9.25 4.32 -5.21
C ILE A 8 -10.18 4.13 -4.03
N ARG A 9 -10.06 3.00 -3.36
CA ARG A 9 -10.96 2.58 -2.28
C ARG A 9 -10.29 1.61 -1.32
N GLU A 10 -10.94 1.38 -0.19
CA GLU A 10 -10.61 0.23 0.66
C GLU A 10 -10.88 -1.07 -0.11
N PHE A 11 -10.08 -2.09 0.16
CA PHE A 11 -10.25 -3.42 -0.44
C PHE A 11 -11.64 -3.97 -0.16
N VAL A 12 -12.17 -4.75 -1.12
CA VAL A 12 -13.51 -5.35 -1.00
C VAL A 12 -13.46 -6.87 -1.01
N THR A 13 -12.51 -7.46 -1.75
CA THR A 13 -12.39 -8.93 -1.84
C THR A 13 -11.01 -9.41 -1.42
N LEU A 14 -10.92 -10.68 -1.01
CA LEU A 14 -9.65 -11.33 -0.70
C LEU A 14 -8.75 -11.47 -1.94
N ASP A 15 -9.35 -11.69 -3.11
CA ASP A 15 -8.62 -11.75 -4.38
C ASP A 15 -7.96 -10.40 -4.73
N GLU A 16 -8.67 -9.30 -4.46
CA GLU A 16 -8.11 -7.95 -4.59
C GLU A 16 -6.93 -7.75 -3.63
N LEU A 17 -7.07 -8.18 -2.37
CA LEU A 17 -6.01 -8.09 -1.37
C LEU A 17 -4.77 -8.90 -1.79
N HIS A 18 -4.98 -10.11 -2.31
CA HIS A 18 -3.90 -10.95 -2.80
C HIS A 18 -3.22 -10.35 -4.04
N ALA A 19 -3.98 -9.73 -4.95
CA ALA A 19 -3.44 -9.00 -6.09
C ALA A 19 -2.60 -7.78 -5.64
N ALA A 20 -3.03 -7.06 -4.61
CA ALA A 20 -2.27 -5.96 -4.03
C ALA A 20 -0.93 -6.44 -3.44
N VAL A 21 -0.90 -7.61 -2.79
CA VAL A 21 0.33 -8.20 -2.29
C VAL A 21 1.28 -8.62 -3.42
N ARG A 22 0.76 -9.22 -4.50
CA ARG A 22 1.55 -9.53 -5.69
C ARG A 22 2.17 -8.26 -6.31
N LEU A 23 1.43 -7.15 -6.33
CA LEU A 23 1.97 -5.84 -6.75
C LEU A 23 3.11 -5.37 -5.83
N ARG A 24 2.99 -5.53 -4.51
CA ARG A 24 4.06 -5.16 -3.55
C ARG A 24 5.32 -5.98 -3.80
N VAL A 25 5.18 -7.31 -3.93
CA VAL A 25 6.33 -8.19 -4.20
C VAL A 25 7.00 -7.79 -5.50
N ARG A 26 6.21 -7.59 -6.56
CA ARG A 26 6.70 -7.08 -7.86
C ARG A 26 7.45 -5.75 -7.73
N THR A 27 6.95 -4.83 -6.92
CA THR A 27 7.49 -3.47 -6.82
C THR A 27 8.72 -3.39 -5.90
N PHE A 28 8.73 -4.10 -4.78
CA PHE A 28 9.78 -3.99 -3.77
C PHE A 28 10.94 -4.97 -3.99
N TYR A 29 10.71 -6.10 -4.67
CA TYR A 29 11.69 -7.17 -4.85
C TYR A 29 12.15 -7.28 -6.32
N GLU A 30 12.66 -6.19 -6.89
CA GLU A 30 13.15 -6.11 -8.29
C GLU A 30 14.44 -6.95 -8.52
N TYR A 31 15.12 -7.39 -7.45
CA TYR A 31 16.51 -7.86 -7.48
C TYR A 31 16.74 -9.28 -8.04
N ALA A 32 15.72 -10.03 -8.44
CA ALA A 32 15.86 -11.46 -8.77
C ALA A 32 15.18 -11.89 -10.08
N ARG A 33 15.02 -11.01 -11.08
CA ARG A 33 14.35 -11.40 -12.33
C ARG A 33 15.03 -12.56 -13.09
N ASP A 34 16.34 -12.73 -12.92
CA ASP A 34 17.14 -13.65 -13.75
C ASP A 34 17.74 -14.85 -12.99
N THR A 35 17.22 -15.21 -11.82
CA THR A 35 17.69 -16.38 -11.05
C THR A 35 16.77 -17.59 -11.18
N VAL A 36 17.34 -18.79 -11.22
CA VAL A 36 16.58 -20.05 -11.17
C VAL A 36 15.78 -20.10 -9.86
N GLY A 37 14.46 -20.31 -9.95
CA GLY A 37 13.56 -20.35 -8.80
C GLY A 37 13.02 -18.98 -8.34
N ALA A 38 13.32 -17.90 -9.06
CA ALA A 38 12.82 -16.55 -8.73
C ALA A 38 11.29 -16.45 -8.68
N GLU A 39 10.58 -17.15 -9.58
CA GLU A 39 9.11 -17.15 -9.60
C GLU A 39 8.52 -17.81 -8.36
N ASP A 40 9.00 -19.01 -7.99
CA ASP A 40 8.54 -19.71 -6.79
C ASP A 40 8.89 -18.95 -5.52
N HIS A 41 10.06 -18.29 -5.50
CA HIS A 41 10.42 -17.40 -4.40
C HIS A 41 9.47 -16.21 -4.28
N ARG A 42 9.11 -15.56 -5.40
CA ARG A 42 8.14 -14.45 -5.42
C ARG A 42 6.76 -14.90 -4.96
N LYS A 43 6.29 -16.08 -5.38
CA LYS A 43 5.03 -16.68 -4.90
C LYS A 43 5.08 -16.92 -3.39
N GLY A 44 6.17 -17.51 -2.89
CA GLY A 44 6.34 -17.75 -1.45
C GLY A 44 6.43 -16.46 -0.62
N LEU A 45 7.02 -15.39 -1.16
CA LEU A 45 6.99 -14.06 -0.54
C LEU A 45 5.57 -13.49 -0.52
N ALA A 46 4.86 -13.58 -1.65
CA ALA A 46 3.50 -13.08 -1.75
C ALA A 46 2.55 -13.79 -0.78
N GLU A 47 2.67 -15.11 -0.62
CA GLU A 47 1.84 -15.86 0.32
C GLU A 47 2.08 -15.44 1.77
N ARG A 48 3.35 -15.34 2.19
CA ARG A 48 3.71 -14.90 3.55
C ARG A 48 3.22 -13.48 3.85
N GLU A 49 3.39 -12.56 2.91
CA GLU A 49 2.90 -11.18 3.05
C GLU A 49 1.37 -11.11 3.10
N TYR A 50 0.69 -11.97 2.33
CA TYR A 50 -0.76 -12.07 2.31
C TYR A 50 -1.32 -12.61 3.64
N GLU A 51 -0.73 -13.69 4.17
CA GLU A 51 -1.08 -14.23 5.50
C GLU A 51 -0.83 -13.19 6.61
N ALA A 52 0.31 -12.49 6.58
CA ALA A 52 0.64 -11.45 7.55
C ALA A 52 -0.35 -10.26 7.47
N LEU A 53 -0.75 -9.85 6.26
CA LEU A 53 -1.75 -8.80 6.07
C LEU A 53 -3.13 -9.22 6.55
N GLN A 54 -3.56 -10.45 6.26
CA GLN A 54 -4.81 -10.99 6.78
C GLN A 54 -4.82 -11.04 8.30
N ASN A 55 -3.74 -11.49 8.94
CA ASN A 55 -3.64 -11.50 10.40
C ASN A 55 -3.77 -10.09 11.02
N ARG A 56 -3.23 -9.07 10.36
CA ARG A 56 -3.41 -7.66 10.75
C ARG A 56 -4.85 -7.17 10.59
N ILE A 57 -5.48 -7.47 9.45
CA ILE A 57 -6.86 -7.04 9.13
C ILE A 57 -7.89 -7.72 10.04
N SER A 58 -7.72 -9.02 10.31
CA SER A 58 -8.60 -9.82 11.16
C SER A 58 -8.45 -9.49 12.66
N GLY A 59 -7.52 -8.62 13.04
CA GLY A 59 -7.28 -8.25 14.44
C GLY A 59 -6.57 -9.32 15.27
N ASN A 60 -5.96 -10.31 14.63
CA ASN A 60 -5.23 -11.39 15.30
C ASN A 60 -3.84 -10.94 15.79
N MET A 61 -3.37 -9.77 15.36
CA MET A 61 -2.09 -9.21 15.81
C MET A 61 -2.27 -8.23 16.97
N ILE A 62 -1.56 -8.51 18.06
CA ILE A 62 -1.44 -7.63 19.22
C ILE A 62 -0.94 -6.24 18.75
N ASN A 63 -1.49 -5.17 19.35
CA ASN A 63 -1.21 -3.76 19.08
C ASN A 63 -1.89 -3.14 17.85
N PHE A 64 -2.48 -3.94 16.96
CA PHE A 64 -3.30 -3.42 15.85
C PHE A 64 -4.76 -3.32 16.29
N ARG A 65 -5.32 -2.10 16.24
CA ARG A 65 -6.74 -1.85 16.52
C ARG A 65 -7.59 -1.94 15.26
N ARG A 66 -7.10 -1.36 14.17
CA ARG A 66 -7.78 -1.36 12.88
C ARG A 66 -6.77 -1.30 11.75
N VAL A 67 -6.99 -2.07 10.70
CA VAL A 67 -6.16 -2.06 9.49
C VAL A 67 -7.08 -2.05 8.28
N SER A 68 -6.71 -1.29 7.27
CA SER A 68 -7.39 -1.28 5.99
C SER A 68 -6.38 -1.14 4.86
N CYS A 69 -6.52 -2.00 3.86
CA CYS A 69 -5.77 -1.90 2.61
C CYS A 69 -6.55 -0.99 1.66
N ILE A 70 -5.91 0.07 1.18
CA ILE A 70 -6.43 0.98 0.16
C ILE A 70 -5.73 0.66 -1.16
N ASN A 71 -6.52 0.32 -2.17
CA ASN A 71 -6.03 -0.04 -3.49
C ASN A 71 -6.47 0.95 -4.56
N GLY A 72 -5.57 1.18 -5.51
CA GLY A 72 -5.88 1.79 -6.79
C GLY A 72 -6.07 0.69 -7.82
N THR A 73 -7.23 0.65 -8.48
CA THR A 73 -7.57 -0.38 -9.46
C THR A 73 -8.04 0.21 -10.78
N VAL A 74 -7.75 -0.48 -11.87
CA VAL A 74 -8.23 -0.15 -13.22
C VAL A 74 -8.89 -1.38 -13.84
N PRO A 75 -9.91 -1.21 -14.71
CA PRO A 75 -10.38 -2.32 -15.52
C PRO A 75 -9.26 -2.81 -16.46
N LEU A 76 -9.23 -4.10 -16.76
CA LEU A 76 -8.33 -4.63 -17.79
C LEU A 76 -8.73 -4.03 -19.14
N LEU A 77 -7.82 -3.24 -19.74
CA LEU A 77 -8.04 -2.60 -21.03
C LEU A 77 -6.95 -3.02 -22.03
N PRO A 78 -7.25 -3.06 -23.34
CA PRO A 78 -6.24 -3.33 -24.37
C PRO A 78 -5.05 -2.34 -24.33
N SER A 79 -5.25 -1.13 -23.84
CA SER A 79 -4.18 -0.14 -23.68
C SER A 79 -3.13 -0.51 -22.62
N LEU A 80 -3.45 -1.44 -21.71
CA LEU A 80 -2.53 -2.00 -20.71
C LEU A 80 -1.78 -3.24 -21.23
N MET A 81 -2.03 -3.68 -22.47
CA MET A 81 -1.38 -4.87 -23.05
C MET A 81 0.15 -4.76 -23.14
N SER A 82 0.70 -3.53 -23.20
CA SER A 82 2.15 -3.32 -23.12
C SER A 82 2.74 -3.60 -21.73
N ALA A 83 1.89 -3.81 -20.72
CA ALA A 83 2.22 -4.14 -19.35
C ALA A 83 1.77 -5.58 -18.99
N GLU A 84 2.07 -6.55 -19.85
CA GLU A 84 1.62 -7.94 -19.73
C GLU A 84 1.97 -8.59 -18.38
N GLU A 85 3.18 -8.35 -17.87
CA GLU A 85 3.62 -8.84 -16.56
C GLU A 85 2.75 -8.27 -15.42
N LEU A 86 2.45 -6.96 -15.46
CA LEU A 86 1.57 -6.31 -14.47
C LEU A 86 0.16 -6.88 -14.56
N CYS A 87 -0.38 -7.01 -15.77
CA CYS A 87 -1.74 -7.48 -16.02
C CYS A 87 -1.90 -8.94 -15.57
N SER A 88 -0.94 -9.82 -15.84
CA SER A 88 -1.00 -11.21 -15.41
C SER A 88 -0.83 -11.35 -13.90
N THR A 89 0.10 -10.61 -13.30
CA THR A 89 0.47 -10.75 -11.88
C THR A 89 -0.54 -10.10 -10.95
N CYS A 90 -1.09 -8.94 -11.31
CA CYS A 90 -1.88 -8.10 -10.39
C CYS A 90 -3.38 -8.09 -10.73
N LYS A 91 -3.84 -9.03 -11.56
CA LYS A 91 -5.26 -9.19 -11.90
C LYS A 91 -6.05 -9.86 -10.77
N PHE A 92 -7.32 -9.48 -10.67
CA PHE A 92 -8.35 -10.11 -9.87
C PHE A 92 -9.71 -9.94 -10.58
N ILE A 93 -10.72 -10.69 -10.12
CA ILE A 93 -12.10 -10.57 -10.61
C ILE A 93 -12.93 -9.88 -9.54
N GLU A 94 -13.72 -8.90 -9.96
CA GLU A 94 -14.72 -8.25 -9.12
C GLU A 94 -16.01 -8.09 -9.91
N ASP A 95 -17.12 -8.54 -9.34
CA ASP A 95 -18.45 -8.47 -9.97
C ASP A 95 -18.49 -9.05 -11.40
N GLY A 96 -17.65 -10.06 -11.68
CA GLY A 96 -17.52 -10.70 -12.99
C GLY A 96 -16.58 -10.00 -13.97
N GLU A 97 -16.01 -8.85 -13.59
CA GLU A 97 -15.12 -8.05 -14.42
C GLU A 97 -13.65 -8.22 -14.02
N GLU A 98 -12.76 -8.31 -15.01
CA GLU A 98 -11.32 -8.37 -14.77
C GLU A 98 -10.76 -6.98 -14.44
N ARG A 99 -10.12 -6.87 -13.29
CA ARG A 99 -9.49 -5.64 -12.79
C ARG A 99 -8.04 -5.89 -12.43
N ILE A 100 -7.24 -4.83 -12.45
CA ILE A 100 -5.82 -4.86 -12.10
C ILE A 100 -5.58 -3.93 -10.92
N VAL A 101 -4.89 -4.41 -9.89
CA VAL A 101 -4.35 -3.54 -8.84
C VAL A 101 -3.09 -2.86 -9.35
N VAL A 102 -3.11 -1.53 -9.36
CA VAL A 102 -2.03 -0.68 -9.88
C VAL A 102 -1.42 0.23 -8.81
N GLY A 103 -2.01 0.26 -7.62
CA GLY A 103 -1.44 0.90 -6.44
C GLY A 103 -2.01 0.29 -5.18
N SER A 104 -1.23 0.32 -4.11
CA SER A 104 -1.58 -0.27 -2.81
C SER A 104 -1.00 0.59 -1.69
N LEU A 105 -1.71 0.66 -0.56
CA LEU A 105 -1.30 1.31 0.68
C LEU A 105 -2.05 0.66 1.85
N ASP A 106 -1.38 0.37 2.96
CA ASP A 106 -2.04 -0.02 4.20
C ASP A 106 -2.17 1.19 5.12
N LEU A 107 -3.37 1.41 5.67
CA LEU A 107 -3.62 2.31 6.79
C LEU A 107 -3.78 1.48 8.07
N ASN A 108 -2.91 1.71 9.05
CA ASN A 108 -2.89 0.97 10.30
C ASN A 108 -3.14 1.91 11.47
N GLN A 109 -4.16 1.63 12.29
CA GLN A 109 -4.31 2.20 13.61
C GLN A 109 -3.71 1.21 14.62
N CYS A 110 -2.51 1.51 15.10
CA CYS A 110 -1.79 0.68 16.05
C CYS A 110 -0.98 1.51 17.04
N LEU A 111 -0.49 0.89 18.12
CA LEU A 111 0.38 1.56 19.09
C LEU A 111 1.72 1.96 18.46
N TRP A 112 2.33 1.02 17.74
CA TRP A 112 3.54 1.18 16.93
C TRP A 112 3.52 0.13 15.82
N LEU A 113 4.31 0.34 14.77
CA LEU A 113 4.59 -0.72 13.79
C LEU A 113 5.83 -1.51 14.21
N PRO A 114 5.89 -2.83 13.96
CA PRO A 114 7.14 -3.58 14.08
C PRO A 114 8.23 -2.92 13.23
N ASP A 115 9.47 -2.82 13.72
CA ASP A 115 10.61 -2.19 13.04
C ASP A 115 10.55 -0.66 12.83
N GLU A 116 9.72 0.06 13.59
CA GLU A 116 9.83 1.51 13.71
C GLU A 116 11.22 1.86 14.29
N LEU A 117 12.18 2.26 13.43
CA LEU A 117 13.41 2.93 13.85
C LEU A 117 13.02 4.06 14.79
N THR A 118 13.49 3.98 16.02
CA THR A 118 13.25 4.86 17.17
C THR A 118 13.76 6.29 16.91
N GLY A 119 13.16 6.99 15.94
CA GLY A 119 13.30 8.42 15.75
C GLY A 119 12.57 9.20 16.85
N LYS A 120 12.91 10.48 17.02
CA LYS A 120 12.26 11.39 17.98
C LYS A 120 10.74 11.30 17.82
N ARG A 121 10.09 10.59 18.76
CA ARG A 121 8.64 10.53 18.86
C ARG A 121 8.14 11.99 18.87
N PRO A 122 7.18 12.37 18.02
CA PRO A 122 6.57 13.69 18.14
C PRO A 122 6.07 13.81 19.58
N GLY A 123 6.49 14.88 20.27
CA GLY A 123 6.32 15.09 21.71
C GLY A 123 4.87 15.36 22.11
N VAL A 124 3.99 14.41 21.83
CA VAL A 124 2.56 14.51 22.09
C VAL A 124 2.22 13.57 23.24
N THR A 125 1.73 14.16 24.31
CA THR A 125 1.21 13.58 25.56
C THR A 125 -0.08 12.78 25.38
N GLU A 126 -0.43 12.39 24.15
CA GLU A 126 -1.71 11.77 23.85
C GLU A 126 -1.61 10.26 23.67
N SER A 127 -2.69 9.58 24.07
CA SER A 127 -2.80 8.12 24.01
C SER A 127 -2.44 7.61 22.62
N SER A 128 -1.56 6.64 22.55
CA SER A 128 -1.04 5.98 21.35
C SER A 128 -2.11 5.39 20.40
N HIS A 129 -3.39 5.42 20.79
CA HIS A 129 -4.53 4.91 20.04
C HIS A 129 -5.09 5.92 19.00
N THR A 130 -4.56 7.16 18.96
CA THR A 130 -4.93 8.21 18.00
C THR A 130 -3.95 8.34 16.82
N ARG A 131 -3.10 7.34 16.60
CA ARG A 131 -2.08 7.36 15.52
C ARG A 131 -2.44 6.44 14.37
N ALA A 132 -2.19 6.93 13.16
CA ALA A 132 -2.38 6.22 11.91
C ALA A 132 -1.03 6.07 11.20
N TYR A 133 -0.72 4.86 10.77
CA TYR A 133 0.54 4.54 10.11
C TYR A 133 0.26 4.07 8.69
N LEU A 134 1.05 4.58 7.75
CA LEU A 134 1.04 4.18 6.36
C LEU A 134 2.17 3.18 6.14
N SER A 135 1.85 2.03 5.59
CA SER A 135 2.84 1.01 5.20
C SER A 135 2.51 0.45 3.83
N ASN A 136 3.46 -0.28 3.22
CA ASN A 136 3.25 -0.98 1.95
C ASN A 136 2.70 -0.08 0.83
N VAL A 137 3.18 1.16 0.80
CA VAL A 137 2.80 2.14 -0.22
C VAL A 137 3.57 1.85 -1.49
N CYS A 138 2.86 1.45 -2.55
CA CYS A 138 3.45 1.21 -3.86
C CYS A 138 2.50 1.61 -4.99
N VAL A 139 3.10 1.92 -6.14
CA VAL A 139 2.41 2.18 -7.41
C VAL A 139 3.16 1.44 -8.50
N ALA A 140 2.42 0.74 -9.36
CA ALA A 140 2.95 0.04 -10.53
C ALA A 140 3.81 0.99 -11.36
N LYS A 141 5.00 0.54 -11.78
CA LYS A 141 6.00 1.33 -12.51
C LYS A 141 5.41 2.05 -13.72
N GLU A 142 4.50 1.38 -14.40
CA GLU A 142 3.78 1.82 -15.60
C GLU A 142 2.86 3.02 -15.34
N LEU A 143 2.44 3.23 -14.09
CA LEU A 143 1.49 4.25 -13.65
C LEU A 143 2.12 5.20 -12.61
N GLN A 144 3.45 5.27 -12.57
CA GLN A 144 4.15 6.27 -11.76
C GLN A 144 4.07 7.67 -12.41
N ARG A 145 4.33 8.72 -11.61
CA ARG A 145 4.35 10.12 -12.06
C ARG A 145 3.03 10.66 -12.64
N CYS A 146 1.90 10.00 -12.41
CA CYS A 146 0.56 10.45 -12.80
C CYS A 146 -0.33 10.90 -11.62
N GLY A 147 0.24 11.02 -10.41
CA GLY A 147 -0.50 11.45 -9.20
C GLY A 147 -1.19 10.32 -8.42
N LEU A 148 -1.14 9.07 -8.88
CA LEU A 148 -1.79 7.94 -8.20
C LEU A 148 -1.34 7.76 -6.75
N GLY A 149 -0.04 7.88 -6.47
CA GLY A 149 0.47 7.79 -5.10
C GLY A 149 -0.06 8.90 -4.18
N TYR A 150 -0.23 10.12 -4.70
CA TYR A 150 -0.85 11.22 -3.96
C TYR A 150 -2.32 10.89 -3.64
N ALA A 151 -3.04 10.35 -4.61
CA ALA A 151 -4.44 10.00 -4.44
C ALA A 151 -4.66 8.85 -3.44
N LEU A 152 -3.76 7.86 -3.37
CA LEU A 152 -3.75 6.84 -2.30
C LEU A 152 -3.59 7.47 -0.91
N VAL A 153 -2.62 8.38 -0.76
CA VAL A 153 -2.36 9.09 0.50
C VAL A 153 -3.51 10.02 0.88
N ASP A 154 -4.14 10.69 -0.08
CA ASP A 154 -5.32 11.51 0.18
C ASP A 154 -6.51 10.66 0.67
N LYS A 155 -6.75 9.50 0.04
CA LYS A 155 -7.78 8.55 0.50
C LYS A 155 -7.48 8.05 1.91
N SER A 156 -6.23 7.74 2.24
CA SER A 156 -5.84 7.27 3.57
C SER A 156 -6.05 8.33 4.65
N LYS A 157 -5.77 9.60 4.34
CA LYS A 157 -6.07 10.72 5.25
C LYS A 157 -7.57 10.88 5.51
N LYS A 158 -8.39 10.79 4.46
CA LYS A 158 -9.86 10.84 4.58
C LYS A 158 -10.39 9.68 5.44
N LEU A 159 -9.88 8.48 5.19
CA LEU A 159 -10.26 7.29 5.95
C LEU A 159 -9.82 7.36 7.41
N ALA A 160 -8.59 7.83 7.68
CA ALA A 160 -8.11 8.06 9.03
C ALA A 160 -9.06 9.00 9.78
N ARG A 161 -9.41 10.16 9.20
CA ARG A 161 -10.38 11.08 9.84
C ARG A 161 -11.72 10.43 10.17
N GLN A 162 -12.19 9.48 9.37
CA GLN A 162 -13.42 8.72 9.64
C GLN A 162 -13.25 7.73 10.80
N TRP A 163 -12.04 7.24 11.05
CA TRP A 163 -11.73 6.36 12.18
C TRP A 163 -11.56 7.13 13.51
N GLY A 164 -11.48 8.47 13.48
CA GLY A 164 -11.29 9.35 14.64
C GLY A 164 -10.35 10.54 14.36
N GLU A 165 -10.06 11.34 15.39
CA GLU A 165 -9.10 12.47 15.29
C GLU A 165 -7.65 11.93 15.31
N PHE A 166 -7.06 11.73 14.12
CA PHE A 166 -5.66 11.35 14.00
C PHE A 166 -4.76 12.57 13.85
N ILE A 167 -3.77 12.66 14.73
CA ILE A 167 -2.89 13.85 14.85
C ILE A 167 -1.57 13.64 14.08
N SER A 168 -1.24 12.41 13.67
CA SER A 168 0.06 12.07 13.08
C SER A 168 -0.02 10.89 12.11
N PHE A 169 0.60 11.05 10.94
CA PHE A 169 0.93 9.96 10.01
C PHE A 169 2.41 9.61 10.13
N SER A 170 2.73 8.33 10.28
CA SER A 170 4.10 7.83 10.16
C SER A 170 4.17 6.84 9.00
N PHE A 171 5.26 6.87 8.25
CA PHE A 171 5.50 6.01 7.09
C PHE A 171 6.51 4.93 7.45
N LEU A 172 6.18 3.65 7.21
CA LEU A 172 7.12 2.54 7.37
C LEU A 172 7.24 1.78 6.04
N ASN A 173 8.48 1.47 5.64
CA ASN A 173 8.81 0.80 4.37
C ASN A 173 8.12 1.45 3.17
N VAL A 174 8.48 2.70 2.90
CA VAL A 174 8.04 3.35 1.67
C VAL A 174 9.17 3.38 0.67
N PHE A 175 9.02 2.59 -0.39
CA PHE A 175 9.71 2.85 -1.64
C PHE A 175 9.01 4.06 -2.30
N PHE A 176 9.34 5.26 -1.81
CA PHE A 176 8.95 6.53 -2.42
C PHE A 176 9.83 6.72 -3.66
N ALA A 177 9.73 5.84 -4.65
CA ALA A 177 10.59 5.95 -5.82
C ALA A 177 10.35 7.28 -6.55
N TYR A 178 9.11 7.76 -6.68
CA TYR A 178 8.84 8.94 -7.52
C TYR A 178 7.48 9.62 -7.23
N LEU A 179 7.32 10.25 -6.06
CA LEU A 179 6.23 11.23 -5.86
C LEU A 179 6.67 12.70 -5.99
N ALA A 180 7.97 12.97 -6.04
CA ALA A 180 8.64 14.18 -6.53
C ALA A 180 10.14 13.94 -6.32
N ASP A 181 11.00 14.12 -7.31
CA ASP A 181 12.48 14.28 -7.27
C ASP A 181 13.34 13.79 -6.07
N PHE A 182 13.00 12.70 -5.37
CA PHE A 182 13.81 12.17 -4.27
C PHE A 182 14.43 10.82 -4.67
N ARG A 183 15.77 10.79 -4.64
CA ARG A 183 16.64 9.65 -4.99
C ARG A 183 16.36 8.42 -4.10
N PRO A 184 16.73 7.20 -4.56
CA PRO A 184 16.49 5.98 -3.81
C PRO A 184 17.41 5.93 -2.57
N ILE A 185 17.00 5.11 -1.61
CA ILE A 185 17.70 4.71 -0.38
C ILE A 185 17.35 5.57 0.85
N LEU A 186 17.07 4.84 1.93
CA LEU A 186 16.72 5.23 3.30
C LEU A 186 15.25 5.55 3.60
N THR A 187 14.74 4.81 4.57
CA THR A 187 13.49 4.98 5.31
C THR A 187 13.36 6.41 5.81
N TRP A 188 12.52 7.22 5.14
CA TRP A 188 12.19 8.56 5.60
C TRP A 188 10.87 8.56 6.39
N TYR A 189 10.93 9.05 7.62
CA TYR A 189 9.77 9.40 8.41
C TYR A 189 9.27 10.78 7.96
N LEU A 190 8.13 10.85 7.27
CA LEU A 190 7.40 12.11 7.12
C LEU A 190 6.26 12.13 8.13
N VAL A 191 6.47 12.75 9.29
CA VAL A 191 5.39 13.04 10.23
C VAL A 191 4.55 14.18 9.66
N VAL A 192 3.46 13.86 8.97
CA VAL A 192 2.50 14.87 8.51
C VAL A 192 1.53 15.14 9.67
N ARG A 193 1.77 16.23 10.40
CA ARG A 193 0.81 16.78 11.36
C ARG A 193 -0.30 17.46 10.55
N LEU A 194 -1.50 16.91 10.56
CA LEU A 194 -2.66 17.63 10.02
C LEU A 194 -3.06 18.69 11.04
N PRO A 195 -3.38 19.93 10.62
CA PRO A 195 -3.94 20.92 11.53
C PRO A 195 -5.27 20.38 12.08
N ALA A 196 -5.46 20.50 13.39
CA ALA A 196 -6.79 20.39 13.99
C ALA A 196 -7.63 21.54 13.41
N THR A 197 -8.76 21.19 12.80
CA THR A 197 -9.79 22.16 12.38
C THR A 197 -10.56 22.65 13.58
#